data_AF-A0A6P1CE99-F1
#
_entry.id   AF-A0A6P1CE99-F1
#
_cell.length_a   1.000
_cell.length_b   1.000
_cell.length_c   1.000
_cell.angle_alpha   90.00
_cell.angle_beta   90.00
_cell.angle_gamma   90.00
#
_symmetry.space_group_name_H-M   'P 1'
#
loop_
_entity.id
_entity.type
_entity.pdbx_description
1 polymer ?
#
loop_
_entity_poly.entity_id
_entity_poly.type
_entity_poly.pdbx_seq_one_letter_code
_entity_poly.pdbx_strand_id
1 'polypeptide(L)'
;MIALATFRRKPWIWSFIAAIAVWIITVLFTGGASSIGLSQAALTFAAFSVIVGIGQMFVITLGPGNIDLSVPATMTLAGTIALKLMNVEDGMIVPGLLVSVVIGLGIGLGNYALIKLLRIPPIIATLSMSFIIQSTAIWSNRGLRIKPPEYLAEFTTSGVFGIPNVAIVALLLSALAWILLEKTIYGRWISAIGQSMFAARMAGIPVDGTRLATYVLCAILASICGYLLASFSGGAALNMGAEYLLMSIAVVIIGGTAVAGGDSNVPGIWGASLFMFLVVSMLNTYGFGAGPRLVLTGLIIIAVILVAGGRPAGGR
;
A
#
# COMPACT_ATOMS: atom_id res chain seq x y z
N MET A 1 -12.18 -18.76 28.70
CA MET A 1 -10.93 -18.00 28.97
C MET A 1 -9.77 -18.31 28.02
N ILE A 2 -9.67 -19.50 27.41
CA ILE A 2 -8.55 -19.85 26.50
C ILE A 2 -8.63 -19.12 25.14
N ALA A 3 -9.83 -18.92 24.56
CA ALA A 3 -10.01 -18.21 23.29
C ALA A 3 -9.63 -16.72 23.34
N LEU A 4 -9.86 -16.04 24.47
CA LEU A 4 -9.45 -14.65 24.70
C LEU A 4 -7.92 -14.50 24.77
N ALA A 5 -7.21 -15.52 25.28
CA ALA A 5 -5.75 -15.54 25.32
C ALA A 5 -5.12 -15.77 23.94
N THR A 6 -5.79 -16.53 23.05
CA THR A 6 -5.35 -16.71 21.66
C THR A 6 -5.58 -15.46 20.81
N PHE A 7 -6.66 -14.71 21.06
CA PHE A 7 -6.95 -13.44 20.40
C PHE A 7 -5.93 -12.35 20.75
N ARG A 8 -5.55 -12.18 22.02
CA ARG A 8 -4.52 -11.19 22.43
C ARG A 8 -3.14 -11.39 21.82
N ARG A 9 -2.84 -12.57 21.28
CA ARG A 9 -1.54 -12.90 20.67
C ARG A 9 -1.40 -12.44 19.22
N LYS A 10 -2.49 -12.18 18.49
CA LYS A 10 -2.38 -11.77 17.09
C LYS A 10 -2.11 -10.26 16.98
N PRO A 11 -0.96 -9.82 16.42
CA PRO A 11 -0.55 -8.42 16.40
C PRO A 11 -1.57 -7.47 15.73
N TRP A 12 -2.29 -7.95 14.71
CA TRP A 12 -3.22 -7.14 13.93
C TRP A 12 -4.47 -6.67 14.68
N ILE A 13 -4.89 -7.34 15.76
CA ILE A 13 -6.09 -6.89 16.51
C ILE A 13 -5.85 -5.52 17.14
N TRP A 14 -4.59 -5.23 17.52
CA TRP A 14 -4.24 -3.94 18.12
C TRP A 14 -4.40 -2.78 17.15
N SER A 15 -4.16 -2.98 15.84
CA SER A 15 -4.37 -1.91 14.85
C SER A 15 -5.86 -1.61 14.66
N PHE A 16 -6.73 -2.62 14.68
CA PHE A 16 -8.19 -2.41 14.67
C PHE A 16 -8.70 -1.75 15.95
N ILE A 17 -8.22 -2.17 17.13
CA ILE A 17 -8.60 -1.53 18.40
C ILE A 17 -8.17 -0.05 18.39
N ALA A 18 -6.95 0.24 17.94
CA ALA A 18 -6.46 1.61 17.82
C ALA A 18 -7.29 2.43 16.83
N ALA A 19 -7.64 1.87 15.67
CA ALA A 19 -8.52 2.52 14.69
C ALA A 19 -9.89 2.85 15.29
N ILE A 20 -10.53 1.88 15.95
CA ILE A 20 -11.84 2.07 16.60
C ILE A 20 -11.74 3.14 17.70
N ALA A 21 -10.69 3.12 18.53
CA ALA A 21 -10.50 4.11 19.58
C ALA A 21 -10.39 5.54 19.01
N VAL A 22 -9.57 5.74 17.97
CA VAL A 22 -9.42 7.04 17.30
C VAL A 22 -10.73 7.48 16.65
N TRP A 23 -11.47 6.54 16.03
CA TRP A 23 -12.78 6.83 15.46
C TRP A 23 -13.77 7.32 16.54
N ILE A 24 -13.89 6.61 17.67
CA ILE A 24 -14.76 7.00 18.78
C ILE A 24 -14.39 8.40 19.29
N ILE A 25 -13.09 8.66 19.53
CA ILE A 25 -12.60 9.97 20.01
C ILE A 25 -12.99 11.09 19.03
N THR A 26 -12.81 10.86 17.73
CA THR A 26 -13.11 11.85 16.69
C THR A 26 -14.61 12.12 16.58
N VAL A 27 -15.44 11.08 16.67
CA VAL A 27 -16.90 11.19 16.62
C VAL A 27 -17.44 11.95 17.85
N LEU A 28 -16.89 11.66 19.04
CA LEU A 28 -17.26 12.37 20.27
C LEU A 28 -16.87 13.85 20.20
N PHE A 29 -15.68 14.17 19.69
CA PHE A 29 -15.22 15.54 19.55
C PHE A 29 -16.06 16.35 18.55
N THR A 30 -16.50 15.73 17.45
CA THR A 30 -17.30 16.38 16.41
C THR A 30 -18.81 16.40 16.72
N GLY A 31 -19.23 15.95 17.91
CA GLY A 31 -20.64 15.90 18.30
C GLY A 31 -21.48 14.97 17.42
N GLY A 32 -20.88 13.96 16.79
CA GLY A 32 -21.57 12.99 15.93
C GLY A 32 -21.91 13.47 14.51
N ALA A 33 -21.79 14.78 14.22
CA ALA A 33 -22.19 15.38 12.94
C ALA A 33 -21.45 14.84 11.71
N SER A 34 -20.28 14.24 11.90
CA SER A 34 -19.41 13.73 10.83
C SER A 34 -19.25 12.21 10.80
N SER A 35 -19.97 11.44 11.63
CA SER A 35 -19.72 10.00 11.82
C SER A 35 -19.83 9.16 10.53
N ILE A 36 -20.87 9.36 9.73
CA ILE A 36 -21.07 8.65 8.46
C ILE A 36 -20.02 9.08 7.43
N GLY A 37 -19.81 10.39 7.25
CA GLY A 37 -18.84 10.92 6.28
C GLY A 37 -17.40 10.52 6.62
N LEU A 38 -17.02 10.55 7.90
CA LEU A 38 -15.72 10.10 8.38
C LEU A 38 -15.50 8.61 8.11
N SER A 39 -16.53 7.79 8.30
CA SER A 39 -16.43 6.34 8.09
C SER A 39 -16.31 6.00 6.60
N GLN A 40 -17.07 6.68 5.74
CA GLN A 40 -16.95 6.54 4.29
C GLN A 40 -15.58 7.00 3.79
N ALA A 41 -15.12 8.18 4.22
CA ALA A 41 -13.80 8.69 3.88
C ALA A 41 -12.70 7.73 4.36
N ALA A 42 -12.81 7.22 5.58
CA ALA A 42 -11.86 6.26 6.14
C ALA A 42 -11.78 4.98 5.31
N LEU A 43 -12.92 4.42 4.90
CA LEU A 43 -12.93 3.24 4.05
C LEU A 43 -12.31 3.52 2.66
N THR A 44 -12.62 4.65 2.04
CA THR A 44 -12.09 5.01 0.71
C THR A 44 -10.58 5.22 0.74
N PHE A 45 -10.07 6.05 1.65
CA PHE A 45 -8.63 6.35 1.69
C PHE A 45 -7.80 5.23 2.31
N ALA A 46 -8.37 4.46 3.25
CA ALA A 46 -7.74 3.24 3.71
C ALA A 46 -7.62 2.23 2.57
N ALA A 47 -8.59 2.14 1.66
CA ALA A 47 -8.52 1.22 0.52
C ALA A 47 -7.30 1.49 -0.37
N PHE A 48 -7.00 2.75 -0.72
CA PHE A 48 -5.79 3.09 -1.48
C PHE A 48 -4.51 2.68 -0.73
N SER A 49 -4.47 2.95 0.58
CA SER A 49 -3.35 2.59 1.45
C SER A 49 -3.19 1.06 1.59
N VAL A 50 -4.29 0.32 1.61
CA VAL A 50 -4.31 -1.15 1.63
C VAL A 50 -3.71 -1.71 0.35
N ILE A 51 -4.10 -1.20 -0.82
CA ILE A 51 -3.61 -1.73 -2.11
C ILE A 51 -2.09 -1.59 -2.20
N VAL A 52 -1.54 -0.41 -1.91
CA VAL A 52 -0.08 -0.20 -1.91
C VAL A 52 0.60 -0.93 -0.75
N GLY A 53 -0.04 -0.99 0.41
CA GLY A 53 0.45 -1.69 1.60
C GLY A 53 0.60 -3.18 1.36
N ILE A 54 -0.31 -3.82 0.61
CA ILE A 54 -0.19 -5.22 0.21
C ILE A 54 1.04 -5.42 -0.67
N GLY A 55 1.25 -4.56 -1.67
CA GLY A 55 2.44 -4.60 -2.52
C GLY A 55 3.73 -4.48 -1.69
N GLN A 56 3.78 -3.48 -0.81
CA GLN A 56 4.93 -3.24 0.05
C GLN A 56 5.14 -4.39 1.07
N MET A 57 4.07 -5.01 1.56
CA MET A 57 4.13 -6.17 2.45
C MET A 57 4.83 -7.35 1.77
N PHE A 58 4.51 -7.66 0.52
CA PHE A 58 5.19 -8.73 -0.22
C PHE A 58 6.71 -8.47 -0.29
N VAL A 59 7.11 -7.23 -0.58
CA VAL A 59 8.53 -6.84 -0.68
C VAL A 59 9.22 -6.91 0.69
N ILE A 60 8.62 -6.36 1.74
CA ILE A 60 9.17 -6.38 3.11
C ILE A 60 9.31 -7.82 3.63
N THR A 61 8.37 -8.70 3.29
CA THR A 61 8.41 -10.10 3.73
C THR A 61 9.62 -10.86 3.15
N LEU A 62 10.23 -10.40 2.06
CA LEU A 62 11.46 -11.01 1.49
C LEU A 62 12.71 -10.87 2.36
N GLY A 63 12.67 -10.10 3.45
CA GLY A 63 13.79 -9.96 4.37
C GLY A 63 14.26 -8.52 4.54
N PRO A 64 15.27 -8.30 5.40
CA PRO A 64 15.73 -6.98 5.77
C PRO A 64 16.28 -6.20 4.57
N GLY A 65 15.96 -4.91 4.53
CA GLY A 65 16.42 -4.00 3.48
C GLY A 65 15.67 -4.10 2.15
N ASN A 66 14.66 -4.97 2.04
CA ASN A 66 13.75 -4.97 0.90
C ASN A 66 12.59 -4.00 1.16
N ILE A 67 12.64 -2.84 0.51
CA ILE A 67 11.57 -1.84 0.48
C ILE A 67 11.51 -1.32 -0.95
N ASP A 68 10.31 -1.17 -1.52
CA ASP A 68 10.13 -0.53 -2.82
C ASP A 68 9.80 0.96 -2.63
N LEU A 69 10.77 1.82 -2.93
CA LEU A 69 10.63 3.28 -2.90
C LEU A 69 10.16 3.88 -4.23
N SER A 70 9.93 3.05 -5.25
CA SER A 70 9.38 3.49 -6.54
C SER A 70 7.85 3.55 -6.57
N VAL A 71 7.17 3.01 -5.55
CA VAL A 71 5.70 2.96 -5.44
C VAL A 71 5.03 4.32 -5.74
N PRO A 72 5.44 5.45 -5.12
CA PRO A 72 4.85 6.76 -5.38
C PRO A 72 4.93 7.19 -6.86
N ALA A 73 6.12 7.09 -7.44
CA ALA A 73 6.37 7.50 -8.81
C ALA A 73 5.61 6.58 -9.79
N THR A 74 5.55 5.29 -9.48
CA THR A 74 4.80 4.28 -10.24
C THR A 74 3.31 4.63 -10.28
N MET A 75 2.72 5.00 -9.13
CA MET A 75 1.34 5.46 -9.06
C MET A 75 1.12 6.67 -9.97
N THR A 76 1.98 7.69 -9.84
CA THR A 76 1.89 8.92 -10.63
C THR A 76 1.98 8.66 -12.12
N LEU A 77 2.99 7.91 -12.58
CA LEU A 77 3.18 7.61 -14.00
C LEU A 77 2.03 6.78 -14.56
N ALA A 78 1.63 5.72 -13.87
CA ALA A 78 0.56 4.84 -14.32
C ALA A 78 -0.78 5.58 -14.46
N GLY A 79 -1.16 6.39 -13.46
CA GLY A 79 -2.36 7.23 -13.53
C GLY A 79 -2.29 8.28 -14.64
N THR A 80 -1.13 8.92 -14.83
CA THR A 80 -0.93 9.93 -15.87
C THR A 80 -1.10 9.34 -17.28
N ILE A 81 -0.40 8.24 -17.56
CA ILE A 81 -0.45 7.61 -18.89
C ILE A 81 -1.81 6.97 -19.16
N ALA A 82 -2.43 6.35 -18.16
CA ALA A 82 -3.76 5.78 -18.32
C ALA A 82 -4.81 6.84 -18.63
N LEU A 83 -4.82 7.98 -17.92
CA LEU A 83 -5.74 9.09 -18.21
C LEU A 83 -5.52 9.67 -19.60
N LYS A 84 -4.25 9.81 -20.03
CA LYS A 84 -3.94 10.25 -21.40
C LYS A 84 -4.50 9.33 -22.47
N LEU A 85 -4.34 8.03 -22.27
CA LEU A 85 -4.83 7.04 -23.21
C LEU A 85 -6.36 7.01 -23.25
N MET A 86 -7.00 7.13 -22.09
CA MET A 86 -8.45 7.14 -22.00
C MET A 86 -9.08 8.36 -22.64
N ASN A 87 -8.44 9.54 -22.52
CA ASN A 87 -8.90 10.79 -23.12
C ASN A 87 -10.41 11.07 -22.93
N VAL A 88 -10.92 10.81 -21.72
CA VAL A 88 -12.34 10.95 -21.33
C VAL A 88 -13.30 9.92 -21.96
N GLU A 89 -12.83 9.03 -22.83
CA GLU A 89 -13.65 8.02 -23.50
C GLU A 89 -13.89 6.78 -22.63
N ASP A 90 -15.16 6.47 -22.36
CA ASP A 90 -15.54 5.30 -21.55
C ASP A 90 -15.14 3.96 -22.19
N GLY A 91 -15.12 3.88 -23.53
CA GLY A 91 -14.66 2.70 -24.26
C GLY A 91 -13.18 2.37 -24.01
N MET A 92 -12.41 3.34 -23.51
CA MET A 92 -10.97 3.21 -23.28
C MET A 92 -10.60 2.86 -21.84
N ILE A 93 -11.58 2.66 -20.95
CA ILE A 93 -11.35 2.31 -19.53
C ILE A 93 -10.49 1.04 -19.38
N VAL A 94 -10.85 -0.04 -20.10
CA VAL A 94 -10.10 -1.31 -20.05
C VAL A 94 -8.69 -1.16 -20.64
N PRO A 95 -8.50 -0.55 -21.83
CA PRO A 95 -7.17 -0.18 -22.32
C PRO A 95 -6.34 0.65 -21.33
N GLY A 96 -6.95 1.62 -20.64
CA GLY A 96 -6.30 2.44 -19.62
C GLY A 96 -5.79 1.60 -18.44
N LEU A 97 -6.61 0.66 -17.95
CA LEU A 97 -6.21 -0.28 -16.91
C LEU A 97 -5.07 -1.21 -17.39
N LEU A 98 -5.17 -1.74 -18.61
CA LEU A 98 -4.13 -2.62 -19.18
C LEU A 98 -2.80 -1.90 -19.30
N VAL A 99 -2.79 -0.64 -19.78
CA VAL A 99 -1.56 0.15 -19.85
C VAL A 99 -1.00 0.47 -18.47
N SER A 100 -1.85 0.73 -17.48
CA SER A 100 -1.40 0.87 -16.08
C SER A 100 -0.68 -0.39 -15.59
N VAL A 101 -1.26 -1.57 -15.81
CA VAL A 101 -0.65 -2.86 -15.43
C VAL A 101 0.67 -3.10 -16.17
N VAL A 102 0.75 -2.78 -17.47
CA VAL A 102 1.98 -2.89 -18.27
C VAL A 102 3.08 -1.98 -17.73
N ILE A 103 2.74 -0.76 -17.31
CA ILE A 103 3.69 0.17 -16.67
C ILE A 103 4.20 -0.42 -15.36
N GLY A 104 3.30 -0.94 -14.51
CA GLY A 104 3.69 -1.62 -13.26
C GLY A 104 4.61 -2.82 -13.52
N LEU A 105 4.30 -3.64 -14.53
CA LEU A 105 5.14 -4.77 -14.94
C LEU A 105 6.54 -4.31 -15.39
N GLY A 106 6.62 -3.29 -16.24
CA GLY A 106 7.89 -2.75 -16.72
C GLY A 106 8.74 -2.17 -15.60
N ILE A 107 8.12 -1.44 -14.67
CA ILE A 107 8.81 -0.86 -13.52
C ILE A 107 9.30 -1.95 -12.56
N GLY A 108 8.47 -2.94 -12.24
CA GLY A 108 8.87 -4.03 -11.36
C GLY A 108 10.02 -4.88 -11.93
N LEU A 109 10.00 -5.12 -13.26
CA LEU A 109 11.11 -5.73 -13.97
C LEU A 109 12.38 -4.87 -13.87
N GLY A 110 12.25 -3.55 -14.10
CA GLY A 110 13.36 -2.61 -13.99
C GLY A 110 13.97 -2.57 -12.59
N ASN A 111 13.14 -2.45 -11.55
CA ASN A 111 13.57 -2.47 -10.15
C ASN A 111 14.38 -3.72 -9.84
N TYR A 112 13.84 -4.90 -10.17
CA TYR A 112 14.53 -6.15 -9.87
C TYR A 112 15.75 -6.37 -10.77
N ALA A 113 15.75 -5.89 -12.01
CA ALA A 113 16.91 -5.91 -12.89
C ALA A 113 18.08 -5.10 -12.31
N LEU A 114 17.82 -3.90 -11.77
CA LEU A 114 18.84 -3.11 -11.07
C LEU A 114 19.38 -3.85 -9.84
N ILE A 115 18.51 -4.51 -9.08
CA ILE A 115 18.90 -5.27 -7.88
C ILE A 115 19.76 -6.48 -8.25
N LYS A 116 19.33 -7.26 -9.25
CA LYS A 116 19.96 -8.53 -9.61
C LYS A 116 21.19 -8.36 -10.50
N LEU A 117 21.04 -7.65 -11.62
CA LEU A 117 22.07 -7.55 -12.65
C LEU A 117 23.20 -6.61 -12.21
N LEU A 118 22.84 -5.47 -11.62
CA LEU A 118 23.81 -4.46 -11.18
C LEU A 118 24.22 -4.61 -9.71
N ARG A 119 23.64 -5.58 -8.99
CA ARG A 119 23.93 -5.87 -7.58
C ARG A 119 23.73 -4.65 -6.66
N ILE A 120 22.80 -3.77 -7.01
CA ILE A 120 22.49 -2.57 -6.23
C ILE A 120 21.56 -2.96 -5.06
N PRO A 121 21.80 -2.46 -3.83
CA PRO A 121 20.88 -2.67 -2.71
C PRO A 121 19.45 -2.21 -3.03
N PRO A 122 18.39 -2.94 -2.63
CA PRO A 122 17.02 -2.66 -3.07
C PRO A 122 16.50 -1.25 -2.82
N ILE A 123 16.80 -0.67 -1.65
CA ILE A 123 16.42 0.70 -1.30
C ILE A 123 17.01 1.69 -2.31
N ILE A 124 18.31 1.55 -2.64
CA ILE A 124 19.00 2.46 -3.56
C ILE A 124 18.48 2.27 -4.98
N ALA A 125 18.30 1.01 -5.41
CA ALA A 125 17.79 0.69 -6.74
C ALA A 125 16.40 1.29 -6.97
N THR A 126 15.47 1.06 -6.05
CA THR A 126 14.08 1.51 -6.18
C THR A 126 13.93 3.02 -5.97
N LEU A 127 14.73 3.64 -5.11
CA LEU A 127 14.76 5.11 -4.98
C LEU A 127 15.28 5.77 -6.25
N SER A 128 16.37 5.24 -6.83
CA SER A 128 16.93 5.76 -8.08
C SER A 128 15.93 5.61 -9.23
N MET A 129 15.28 4.45 -9.33
CA MET A 129 14.22 4.21 -10.31
C MET A 129 13.03 5.14 -10.08
N SER A 130 12.67 5.44 -8.82
CA SER A 130 11.62 6.41 -8.47
C SER A 130 11.87 7.78 -9.11
N PHE A 131 13.11 8.28 -9.09
CA PHE A 131 13.44 9.54 -9.75
C PHE A 131 13.28 9.46 -11.28
N ILE A 132 13.73 8.38 -11.92
CA ILE A 132 13.57 8.18 -13.37
C ILE A 132 12.09 8.14 -13.76
N ILE A 133 11.28 7.37 -13.02
CA ILE A 133 9.83 7.25 -13.23
C ILE A 133 9.17 8.61 -12.99
N GLN A 134 9.52 9.32 -11.92
CA GLN A 134 8.95 10.62 -11.59
C GLN A 134 9.29 11.68 -12.65
N SER A 135 10.52 11.69 -13.17
CA SER A 135 10.91 12.56 -14.29
C SER A 135 10.14 12.22 -15.56
N THR A 136 9.92 10.93 -15.83
CA THR A 136 9.10 10.47 -16.96
C THR A 136 7.65 10.91 -16.80
N ALA A 137 7.10 10.80 -15.59
CA ALA A 137 5.78 11.31 -15.24
C ALA A 137 5.71 12.82 -15.48
N ILE A 138 6.67 13.61 -15.01
CA ILE A 138 6.73 15.07 -15.25
C ILE A 138 6.76 15.40 -16.73
N TRP A 139 7.59 14.70 -17.52
CA TRP A 139 7.66 14.93 -18.96
C TRP A 139 6.34 14.58 -19.64
N SER A 140 5.72 13.47 -19.26
CA SER A 140 4.42 13.09 -19.78
C SER A 140 3.32 14.07 -19.32
N ASN A 141 3.35 14.62 -18.11
CA ASN A 141 2.24 15.39 -17.54
C ASN A 141 2.16 16.86 -17.98
N ARG A 142 3.00 17.35 -18.91
CA ARG A 142 3.07 18.77 -19.29
C ARG A 142 1.70 19.34 -19.69
N GLY A 143 1.05 20.02 -18.75
CA GLY A 143 -0.28 20.64 -18.93
C GLY A 143 -1.47 19.68 -18.88
N LEU A 144 -1.31 18.46 -18.34
CA LEU A 144 -2.40 17.49 -18.27
C LEU A 144 -3.55 18.03 -17.42
N ARG A 145 -4.70 18.26 -18.06
CA ARG A 145 -5.99 18.55 -17.40
C ARG A 145 -7.06 17.61 -17.93
N ILE A 146 -6.68 16.34 -18.11
CA ILE A 146 -7.58 15.31 -18.61
C ILE A 146 -8.33 14.73 -17.41
N LYS A 147 -9.66 14.82 -17.46
CA LYS A 147 -10.53 14.19 -16.48
C LYS A 147 -10.63 12.68 -16.79
N PRO A 148 -10.85 11.83 -15.77
CA PRO A 148 -11.24 10.45 -16.01
C PRO A 148 -12.54 10.36 -16.83
N PRO A 149 -12.74 9.26 -17.59
CA PRO A 149 -14.04 8.93 -18.16
C PRO A 149 -15.14 8.91 -17.09
N GLU A 150 -16.36 9.27 -17.47
CA GLU A 150 -17.45 9.53 -16.52
C GLU A 150 -17.80 8.28 -15.71
N TYR A 151 -17.93 7.11 -16.34
CA TYR A 151 -18.23 5.88 -15.62
C TYR A 151 -17.12 5.46 -14.66
N LEU A 152 -15.85 5.75 -15.00
CA LEU A 152 -14.74 5.44 -14.11
C LEU A 152 -14.70 6.40 -12.92
N ALA A 153 -14.98 7.69 -13.15
CA ALA A 153 -15.07 8.69 -12.09
C ALA A 153 -16.23 8.40 -11.13
N GLU A 154 -17.39 8.04 -11.67
CA GLU A 154 -18.54 7.60 -10.89
C GLU A 154 -18.22 6.32 -10.14
N PHE A 155 -17.58 5.34 -10.77
CA PHE A 155 -17.18 4.10 -10.11
C PHE A 155 -16.25 4.36 -8.91
N THR A 156 -15.25 5.24 -9.03
CA THR A 156 -14.30 5.48 -7.93
C THR A 156 -14.87 6.34 -6.81
N THR A 157 -15.88 7.16 -7.07
CA THR A 157 -16.51 8.05 -6.07
C THR A 157 -17.81 7.50 -5.47
N SER A 158 -18.45 6.53 -6.13
CA SER A 158 -19.66 5.88 -5.65
C SER A 158 -19.39 4.70 -4.70
N GLY A 159 -20.46 4.19 -4.09
CA GLY A 159 -20.42 3.03 -3.24
C GLY A 159 -21.65 2.14 -3.42
N VAL A 160 -21.46 0.85 -3.22
CA VAL A 160 -22.50 -0.18 -3.29
C VAL A 160 -22.85 -0.61 -1.87
N PHE A 161 -24.15 -0.56 -1.51
CA PHE A 161 -24.64 -0.82 -0.15
C PHE A 161 -23.94 0.01 0.95
N GLY A 162 -23.52 1.24 0.63
CA GLY A 162 -22.82 2.13 1.56
C GLY A 162 -21.32 1.86 1.71
N ILE A 163 -20.76 0.89 0.98
CA ILE A 163 -19.32 0.59 0.95
C ILE A 163 -18.72 1.21 -0.33
N PRO A 164 -17.67 2.04 -0.23
CA PRO A 164 -16.99 2.60 -1.40
C PRO A 164 -16.49 1.51 -2.36
N ASN A 165 -16.70 1.67 -3.66
CA ASN A 165 -16.29 0.65 -4.64
C ASN A 165 -14.78 0.39 -4.61
N VAL A 166 -13.98 1.43 -4.36
CA VAL A 166 -12.52 1.31 -4.19
C VAL A 166 -12.18 0.37 -3.02
N ALA A 167 -12.96 0.40 -1.93
CA ALA A 167 -12.79 -0.51 -0.80
C ALA A 167 -13.15 -1.96 -1.16
N ILE A 168 -14.15 -2.16 -2.03
CA ILE A 168 -14.47 -3.50 -2.57
C ILE A 168 -13.32 -4.02 -3.41
N VAL A 169 -12.74 -3.19 -4.30
CA VAL A 169 -11.56 -3.57 -5.09
C VAL A 169 -10.37 -3.91 -4.19
N ALA A 170 -10.09 -3.08 -3.17
CA ALA A 170 -9.04 -3.36 -2.20
C ALA A 170 -9.29 -4.67 -1.44
N LEU A 171 -10.55 -4.98 -1.10
CA LEU A 171 -10.92 -6.22 -0.43
C LEU A 171 -10.69 -7.45 -1.32
N LEU A 172 -11.05 -7.36 -2.60
CA LEU A 172 -10.78 -8.40 -3.59
C LEU A 172 -9.26 -8.64 -3.74
N LEU A 173 -8.48 -7.57 -3.88
CA LEU A 173 -7.01 -7.66 -3.95
C LEU A 173 -6.41 -8.22 -2.65
N SER A 174 -6.97 -7.87 -1.50
CA SER A 174 -6.57 -8.43 -0.19
C SER A 174 -6.85 -9.94 -0.11
N ALA A 175 -8.02 -10.37 -0.58
CA ALA A 175 -8.39 -11.79 -0.61
C ALA A 175 -7.45 -12.58 -1.54
N LEU A 176 -7.14 -12.04 -2.73
CA LEU A 176 -6.17 -12.64 -3.64
C LEU A 176 -4.77 -12.72 -3.02
N ALA A 177 -4.31 -11.65 -2.36
CA ALA A 177 -3.03 -11.63 -1.66
C ALA A 177 -2.99 -12.64 -0.50
N TRP A 178 -4.07 -12.78 0.25
CA TRP A 178 -4.20 -13.77 1.31
C TRP A 178 -4.14 -15.20 0.77
N ILE A 179 -4.88 -15.51 -0.30
CA ILE A 179 -4.79 -16.82 -0.97
C ILE A 179 -3.35 -17.08 -1.44
N LEU A 180 -2.74 -16.08 -2.08
CA LEU A 180 -1.38 -16.18 -2.60
C LEU A 180 -0.36 -16.46 -1.48
N LEU A 181 -0.50 -15.83 -0.32
CA LEU A 181 0.42 -16.01 0.82
C LEU A 181 0.16 -17.31 1.61
N GLU A 182 -1.10 -17.64 1.89
CA GLU A 182 -1.45 -18.71 2.83
C GLU A 182 -1.72 -20.05 2.14
N LYS A 183 -2.13 -20.03 0.87
CA LYS A 183 -2.62 -21.22 0.18
C LYS A 183 -1.70 -21.70 -0.94
N THR A 184 -0.74 -20.89 -1.40
CA THR A 184 0.14 -21.27 -2.51
C THR A 184 1.57 -21.61 -2.08
N ILE A 185 2.32 -22.25 -2.98
CA ILE A 185 3.75 -22.51 -2.80
C ILE A 185 4.55 -21.19 -2.77
N TYR A 186 4.12 -20.19 -3.55
CA TYR A 186 4.79 -18.90 -3.63
C TYR A 186 4.84 -18.17 -2.28
N GLY A 187 3.76 -18.21 -1.50
CA GLY A 187 3.75 -17.67 -0.14
C GLY A 187 4.78 -18.33 0.78
N ARG A 188 4.87 -19.67 0.75
CA ARG A 188 5.89 -20.42 1.51
C ARG A 188 7.31 -20.07 1.06
N TRP A 189 7.52 -19.85 -0.23
CA TRP A 189 8.82 -19.43 -0.76
C TRP A 189 9.20 -18.03 -0.28
N ILE A 190 8.29 -17.06 -0.32
CA ILE A 190 8.56 -15.71 0.20
C ILE A 190 8.94 -15.76 1.68
N SER A 191 8.15 -16.47 2.49
CA SER A 191 8.43 -16.59 3.93
C SER A 191 9.79 -17.25 4.19
N ALA A 192 10.12 -18.32 3.47
CA ALA A 192 11.42 -18.99 3.62
C ALA A 192 12.59 -18.08 3.19
N ILE A 193 12.44 -17.32 2.10
CA ILE A 193 13.44 -16.36 1.64
C ILE A 193 13.66 -15.26 2.67
N GLY A 194 12.58 -14.76 3.28
CA GLY A 194 12.61 -13.73 4.32
C GLY A 194 13.32 -14.17 5.59
N GLN A 195 13.16 -15.44 6.00
CA GLN A 195 13.84 -15.99 7.17
C GLN A 195 15.34 -16.22 6.92
N SER A 196 15.69 -16.84 5.79
CA SER A 196 17.09 -16.97 5.38
C SER A 196 17.19 -17.26 3.90
N MET A 197 17.71 -16.28 3.15
CA MET A 197 17.94 -16.42 1.71
C MET A 197 18.95 -17.54 1.39
N PHE A 198 19.95 -17.75 2.25
CA PHE A 198 20.92 -18.83 2.08
C PHE A 198 20.26 -20.19 2.26
N ALA A 199 19.49 -20.38 3.33
CA ALA A 199 18.77 -21.63 3.58
C ALA A 199 17.72 -21.92 2.49
N ALA A 200 17.01 -20.89 2.03
CA ALA A 200 16.04 -21.02 0.93
C ALA A 200 16.70 -21.51 -0.37
N ARG A 201 17.90 -20.99 -0.72
CA ARG A 201 18.66 -21.46 -1.88
C ARG A 201 19.10 -22.92 -1.73
N MET A 202 19.59 -23.30 -0.55
CA MET A 202 19.98 -24.68 -0.25
C MET A 202 18.78 -25.64 -0.30
N ALA A 203 17.58 -25.17 0.02
CA ALA A 203 16.33 -25.92 -0.07
C ALA A 203 15.76 -25.99 -1.51
N GLY A 204 16.48 -25.51 -2.52
CA GLY A 204 16.05 -25.55 -3.93
C GLY A 204 14.96 -24.55 -4.31
N ILE A 205 14.69 -23.54 -3.47
CA ILE A 205 13.70 -22.50 -3.78
C ILE A 205 14.25 -21.62 -4.91
N PRO A 206 13.45 -21.30 -5.95
CA PRO A 206 13.85 -20.38 -7.01
C PRO A 206 13.84 -18.94 -6.49
N VAL A 207 14.84 -18.58 -5.69
CA VAL A 207 14.92 -17.30 -4.97
C VAL A 207 14.82 -16.12 -5.92
N ASP A 208 15.56 -16.15 -7.03
CA ASP A 208 15.60 -15.01 -7.94
C ASP A 208 14.28 -14.82 -8.68
N GLY A 209 13.65 -15.91 -9.13
CA GLY A 209 12.34 -15.85 -9.77
C GLY A 209 11.25 -15.38 -8.82
N THR A 210 11.30 -15.83 -7.56
CA THR A 210 10.36 -15.42 -6.51
C THR A 210 10.50 -13.94 -6.21
N ARG A 211 11.73 -13.44 -6.04
CA ARG A 211 11.98 -12.01 -5.78
C ARG A 211 11.56 -11.13 -6.97
N LEU A 212 11.82 -11.56 -8.21
CA LEU A 212 11.35 -10.87 -9.40
C LEU A 212 9.83 -10.71 -9.38
N ALA A 213 9.11 -11.83 -9.21
CA ALA A 213 7.66 -11.84 -9.16
C ALA A 213 7.11 -10.93 -8.05
N THR A 214 7.77 -10.89 -6.89
CA THR A 214 7.40 -9.99 -5.78
C THR A 214 7.52 -8.52 -6.15
N TYR A 215 8.63 -8.08 -6.74
CA TYR A 215 8.80 -6.68 -7.16
C TYR A 215 7.83 -6.29 -8.28
N VAL A 216 7.57 -7.21 -9.22
CA VAL A 216 6.56 -7.03 -10.27
C VAL A 216 5.16 -6.89 -9.67
N LEU A 217 4.77 -7.76 -8.74
CA LEU A 217 3.47 -7.70 -8.08
C LEU A 217 3.30 -6.40 -7.29
N CYS A 218 4.34 -5.95 -6.59
CA CYS A 218 4.33 -4.68 -5.86
C CYS A 218 4.08 -3.48 -6.79
N ALA A 219 4.84 -3.41 -7.89
CA ALA A 219 4.70 -2.33 -8.87
C ALA A 219 3.36 -2.38 -9.63
N ILE A 220 2.80 -3.57 -9.90
CA ILE A 220 1.46 -3.72 -10.48
C ILE A 220 0.39 -3.18 -9.51
N LEU A 221 0.43 -3.56 -8.23
CA LEU A 221 -0.52 -3.05 -7.23
C LEU A 221 -0.39 -1.53 -7.07
N ALA A 222 0.82 -0.99 -7.07
CA ALA A 222 1.06 0.46 -7.09
C ALA A 222 0.45 1.12 -8.32
N SER A 223 0.63 0.56 -9.52
CA SER A 223 0.07 1.11 -10.76
C SER A 223 -1.47 1.10 -10.77
N ILE A 224 -2.10 0.01 -10.30
CA ILE A 224 -3.56 -0.09 -10.16
C ILE A 224 -4.06 0.95 -9.15
N CYS A 225 -3.38 1.11 -8.02
CA CYS A 225 -3.74 2.13 -7.04
C CYS A 225 -3.64 3.54 -7.64
N GLY A 226 -2.57 3.85 -8.38
CA GLY A 226 -2.40 5.12 -9.07
C GLY A 226 -3.49 5.41 -10.10
N TYR A 227 -3.89 4.39 -10.88
CA TYR A 227 -5.01 4.48 -11.82
C TYR A 227 -6.33 4.83 -11.13
N LEU A 228 -6.66 4.12 -10.04
CA LEU A 228 -7.88 4.37 -9.26
C LEU A 228 -7.83 5.74 -8.57
N LEU A 229 -6.68 6.11 -7.99
CA LEU A 229 -6.50 7.37 -7.27
C LEU A 229 -6.57 8.59 -8.19
N ALA A 230 -5.99 8.51 -9.38
CA ALA A 230 -6.09 9.58 -10.39
C ALA A 230 -7.54 9.78 -10.83
N SER A 231 -8.29 8.68 -10.96
CA SER A 231 -9.70 8.72 -11.34
C SER A 231 -10.58 9.24 -10.21
N PHE A 232 -10.29 8.87 -8.96
CA PHE A 232 -10.97 9.40 -7.77
C PHE A 232 -10.72 10.89 -7.57
N SER A 233 -9.49 11.35 -7.79
CA SER A 233 -9.08 12.76 -7.62
C SER A 233 -9.55 13.66 -8.78
N GLY A 234 -10.20 13.11 -9.81
CA GLY A 234 -10.63 13.85 -11.00
C GLY A 234 -9.49 14.23 -11.96
N GLY A 235 -8.31 13.62 -11.80
CA GLY A 235 -7.13 13.85 -12.63
C GLY A 235 -5.83 13.37 -11.96
N ALA A 236 -4.76 13.25 -12.73
CA ALA A 236 -3.43 12.90 -12.22
C ALA A 236 -2.65 14.14 -11.80
N ALA A 237 -2.42 14.28 -10.48
CA ALA A 237 -1.47 15.25 -9.95
C ALA A 237 -0.06 14.64 -9.86
N LEU A 238 0.98 15.43 -10.14
CA LEU A 238 2.36 14.94 -10.17
C LEU A 238 2.89 14.39 -8.84
N ASN A 239 2.29 14.81 -7.74
CA ASN A 239 2.66 14.44 -6.38
C ASN A 239 1.63 13.51 -5.71
N MET A 240 0.63 12.98 -6.43
CA MET A 240 -0.45 12.20 -5.81
C MET A 240 0.05 10.92 -5.11
N GLY A 241 1.16 10.33 -5.58
CA GLY A 241 1.76 9.15 -4.95
C GLY A 241 2.62 9.46 -3.71
N ALA A 242 3.03 10.71 -3.49
CA ALA A 242 4.05 11.06 -2.50
C ALA A 242 3.65 10.68 -1.07
N GLU A 243 2.37 10.86 -0.72
CA GLU A 243 1.83 10.51 0.59
C GLU A 243 1.88 9.00 0.86
N TYR A 244 1.86 8.18 -0.20
CA TYR A 244 1.86 6.72 -0.10
C TYR A 244 3.24 6.12 0.13
N LEU A 245 4.34 6.88 0.01
CA LEU A 245 5.70 6.40 0.25
C LEU A 245 5.84 5.90 1.70
N LEU A 246 5.71 6.82 2.66
CA LEU A 246 5.86 6.51 4.08
C LEU A 246 4.63 5.75 4.60
N MET A 247 3.45 6.04 4.07
CA MET A 247 2.22 5.38 4.49
C MET A 247 2.22 3.88 4.15
N SER A 248 2.69 3.48 2.97
CA SER A 248 2.76 2.05 2.60
C SER A 248 3.67 1.26 3.55
N ILE A 249 4.80 1.84 3.96
CA ILE A 249 5.72 1.24 4.93
C ILE A 249 5.09 1.20 6.32
N ALA A 250 4.54 2.32 6.78
CA ALA A 250 3.92 2.45 8.09
C ALA A 250 2.78 1.45 8.29
N VAL A 251 1.89 1.33 7.31
CA VAL A 251 0.74 0.42 7.38
C VAL A 251 1.17 -1.04 7.49
N VAL A 252 2.23 -1.45 6.78
CA VAL A 252 2.75 -2.82 6.84
C VAL A 252 3.33 -3.14 8.21
N ILE A 253 4.10 -2.20 8.77
CA ILE A 253 4.75 -2.34 10.08
C ILE A 253 3.71 -2.32 11.21
N ILE A 254 2.81 -1.33 11.22
CA ILE A 254 1.71 -1.22 12.20
C ILE A 254 0.76 -2.42 12.07
N GLY A 255 0.57 -2.94 10.86
CA GLY A 255 -0.20 -4.16 10.60
C GLY A 255 0.44 -5.42 11.17
N GLY A 256 1.70 -5.36 11.60
CA GLY A 256 2.40 -6.45 12.27
C GLY A 256 3.06 -7.44 11.33
N THR A 257 3.39 -7.03 10.10
CA THR A 257 4.33 -7.76 9.23
C THR A 257 5.75 -7.54 9.76
N ALA A 258 6.56 -8.59 9.80
CA ALA A 258 7.91 -8.50 10.34
C ALA A 258 8.85 -7.76 9.38
N VAL A 259 9.48 -6.68 9.86
CA VAL A 259 10.51 -5.94 9.09
C VAL A 259 11.76 -6.80 8.86
N ALA A 260 12.01 -7.76 9.77
CA ALA A 260 13.04 -8.77 9.60
C ALA A 260 12.74 -9.77 8.46
N GLY A 261 11.51 -9.79 7.94
CA GLY A 261 11.04 -10.70 6.90
C GLY A 261 10.41 -11.99 7.45
N GLY A 262 9.92 -12.82 6.53
CA GLY A 262 9.38 -14.15 6.81
C GLY A 262 7.92 -14.19 7.23
N ASP A 263 7.48 -13.24 8.08
CA ASP A 263 6.10 -13.20 8.59
C ASP A 263 5.30 -12.04 7.98
N SER A 264 4.19 -12.38 7.31
CA SER A 264 3.28 -11.43 6.67
C SER A 264 1.89 -11.45 7.31
N ASN A 265 1.17 -10.32 7.23
CA ASN A 265 -0.13 -10.18 7.91
C ASN A 265 -1.11 -9.30 7.12
N VAL A 266 -1.87 -9.94 6.22
CA VAL A 266 -2.85 -9.25 5.35
C VAL A 266 -3.95 -8.52 6.15
N PRO A 267 -4.64 -9.15 7.13
CA PRO A 267 -5.68 -8.43 7.89
C PRO A 267 -5.15 -7.21 8.64
N GLY A 268 -3.90 -7.26 9.10
CA GLY A 268 -3.25 -6.14 9.79
C GLY A 268 -3.15 -4.86 8.97
N ILE A 269 -2.99 -4.98 7.64
CA ILE A 269 -2.90 -3.84 6.72
C ILE A 269 -4.19 -3.02 6.75
N TRP A 270 -5.35 -3.66 6.82
CA TRP A 270 -6.64 -2.96 6.92
C TRP A 270 -6.75 -2.14 8.19
N GLY A 271 -6.50 -2.77 9.35
CA GLY A 271 -6.57 -2.09 10.64
C GLY A 271 -5.57 -0.94 10.72
N ALA A 272 -4.36 -1.13 10.20
CA ALA A 272 -3.33 -0.10 10.17
C ALA A 272 -3.64 1.05 9.21
N SER A 273 -4.23 0.76 8.04
CA SER A 273 -4.65 1.79 7.08
C SER A 273 -5.78 2.65 7.64
N LEU A 274 -6.79 2.01 8.25
CA LEU A 274 -7.88 2.71 8.94
C LEU A 274 -7.34 3.57 10.08
N PHE A 275 -6.48 3.01 10.93
CA PHE A 275 -5.87 3.73 12.03
C PHE A 275 -5.10 4.97 11.55
N MET A 276 -4.20 4.80 10.58
CA MET A 276 -3.37 5.90 10.08
C MET A 276 -4.22 7.01 9.43
N PHE A 277 -5.23 6.64 8.63
CA PHE A 277 -6.13 7.64 8.05
C PHE A 277 -6.91 8.39 9.14
N LEU A 278 -7.50 7.66 10.10
CA LEU A 278 -8.30 8.26 11.17
C LEU A 278 -7.47 9.20 12.04
N VAL A 279 -6.22 8.84 12.33
CA VAL A 279 -5.28 9.72 13.06
C VAL A 279 -5.03 11.01 12.28
N VAL A 280 -4.68 10.92 11.00
CA VAL A 280 -4.40 12.11 10.17
C VAL A 280 -5.66 12.98 10.03
N SER A 281 -6.82 12.35 9.85
CA SER A 281 -8.11 13.04 9.77
C SER A 281 -8.46 13.72 11.10
N MET A 282 -8.26 13.06 12.24
CA MET A 282 -8.49 13.63 13.57
C MET A 282 -7.61 14.87 13.79
N LEU A 283 -6.31 14.77 13.50
CA LEU A 283 -5.39 15.90 13.64
C LEU A 283 -5.77 17.06 12.70
N ASN A 284 -6.24 16.76 11.49
CA ASN A 284 -6.75 17.77 10.56
C ASN A 284 -8.00 18.47 11.14
N THR A 285 -8.98 17.71 11.63
CA THR A 285 -10.20 18.24 12.26
C THR A 285 -9.89 19.12 13.47
N TYR A 286 -8.81 18.83 14.20
CA TYR A 286 -8.40 19.61 15.37
C TYR A 286 -7.64 20.90 14.98
N GLY A 287 -7.51 21.20 13.68
CA GLY A 287 -6.86 22.41 13.19
C GLY A 287 -5.34 22.33 13.10
N PHE A 288 -4.73 21.14 13.24
CA PHE A 288 -3.29 21.00 13.07
C PHE A 288 -2.91 21.18 11.60
N GLY A 289 -1.97 22.10 11.36
CA GLY A 289 -1.35 22.30 10.05
C GLY A 289 -0.52 21.10 9.59
N ALA A 290 -0.11 21.09 8.32
CA ALA A 290 0.60 19.96 7.70
C ALA A 290 1.91 19.59 8.44
N GLY A 291 2.70 20.57 8.88
CA GLY A 291 3.96 20.35 9.61
C GLY A 291 3.76 19.54 10.91
N PRO A 292 2.96 20.02 11.87
CA PRO A 292 2.66 19.27 13.09
C PRO A 292 2.05 17.88 12.83
N ARG A 293 1.20 17.72 11.81
CA ARG A 293 0.65 16.40 11.44
C ARG A 293 1.73 15.41 11.03
N LEU A 294 2.72 15.84 10.23
CA LEU A 294 3.84 14.99 9.82
C LEU A 294 4.71 14.58 11.02
N VAL A 295 4.99 15.52 11.93
CA VAL A 295 5.75 15.23 13.17
C VAL A 295 5.02 14.20 14.02
N LEU A 296 3.73 14.39 14.28
CA LEU A 296 2.92 13.46 15.07
C LEU A 296 2.80 12.10 14.40
N THR A 297 2.62 12.05 13.08
CA THR A 297 2.59 10.80 12.31
C THR A 297 3.91 10.03 12.46
N GLY A 298 5.04 10.72 12.36
CA GLY A 298 6.37 10.13 12.60
C GLY A 298 6.53 9.60 14.03
N LEU A 299 6.12 10.38 15.04
CA LEU A 299 6.16 9.96 16.45
C LEU A 299 5.27 8.74 16.71
N ILE A 300 4.10 8.67 16.09
CA ILE A 300 3.19 7.52 16.20
C ILE A 300 3.83 6.27 15.60
N ILE A 301 4.47 6.38 14.43
CA ILE A 301 5.18 5.24 13.81
C ILE A 301 6.29 4.75 14.73
N ILE A 302 7.10 5.66 15.30
CA ILE A 302 8.15 5.31 16.27
C ILE A 302 7.55 4.60 17.49
N ALA A 303 6.48 5.15 18.07
CA ALA A 303 5.82 4.56 19.23
C ALA A 303 5.29 3.15 18.93
N VAL A 304 4.65 2.94 17.78
CA VAL A 304 4.16 1.61 17.38
C VAL A 304 5.32 0.65 17.16
N ILE A 305 6.42 1.08 16.53
CA ILE A 305 7.60 0.23 16.35
C ILE A 305 8.22 -0.17 17.69
N LEU A 306 8.32 0.74 18.65
CA LEU A 306 8.86 0.42 19.98
C LEU A 306 7.98 -0.61 20.71
N VAL A 307 6.66 -0.45 20.63
CA VAL A 307 5.70 -1.37 21.26
C VAL A 307 5.65 -2.72 20.54
N ALA A 308 5.74 -2.73 19.21
CA ALA A 308 5.67 -3.95 18.40
C ALA A 308 7.01 -4.71 18.36
N GLY A 309 8.13 -3.99 18.29
CA GLY A 309 9.50 -4.49 18.23
C GLY A 309 10.04 -5.01 19.57
N GLY A 310 9.36 -4.73 20.69
CA GLY A 310 9.69 -5.27 22.01
C GLY A 310 9.39 -6.77 22.19
N ARG A 311 8.96 -7.49 21.13
CA ARG A 311 8.80 -8.95 21.16
C ARG A 311 10.16 -9.59 20.85
N PRO A 312 10.81 -10.29 21.80
CA PRO A 312 12.10 -10.91 21.55
C PRO A 312 12.02 -11.92 20.40
N ALA A 313 12.88 -11.73 19.41
CA ALA A 313 13.19 -12.71 18.38
C ALA A 313 13.96 -13.86 19.05
N GLY A 314 13.23 -14.78 19.69
CA GLY A 314 13.83 -15.91 20.40
C GLY A 314 12.81 -16.58 21.30
N GLY A 315 12.13 -17.60 20.79
CA GLY A 315 11.16 -18.35 21.56
C GLY A 315 10.36 -19.35 20.75
N ARG A 316 11.03 -20.19 19.96
CA ARG A 316 10.67 -21.56 19.62
C ARG A 316 11.81 -22.24 18.91
#